data_AF-A0A7C2GIM5-F1
#
_entry.id   AF-A0A7C2GIM5-F1
#
_cell.length_a   1.000
_cell.length_b   1.000
_cell.length_c   1.000
_cell.angle_alpha   90.00
_cell.angle_beta   90.00
_cell.angle_gamma   90.00
#
_symmetry.space_group_name_H-M   'P 1'
#
loop_
_entity.id
_entity.type
_entity.pdbx_description
1 polymer ?
#
loop_
_entity_poly.entity_id
_entity_poly.type
_entity_poly.pdbx_seq_one_letter_code
_entity_poly.pdbx_strand_id
1 'polypeptide(L)'
;MNRKSLINKDWEEAFYWEGCPLCYLTQKALRNYMENFLYENVNDVSLRKEIREKGGFCENHHLQLLTFRDLLGVSIVYEDIIKNYIIPSLKKGEVPKIKSCIFCEKEEEYEKLYIQELSEVLKNQESFNLWKEIAYDFCNPHKEKIKILSPETYRKIEPYLSEKRRKYPEYFYKSFPWDKDYSEIFLKKLRILESKKGK
;
A
#
# COMPACT_ATOMS: atom_id res chain seq x y z
N MET A 1 3.25 23.01 13.58
CA MET A 1 2.10 22.55 12.76
C MET A 1 1.43 21.38 13.47
N ASN A 2 0.10 21.36 13.57
CA ASN A 2 -0.65 20.32 14.29
C ASN A 2 -0.81 19.08 13.39
N ARG A 3 -0.65 17.86 13.93
CA ARG A 3 -0.83 16.59 13.20
C ARG A 3 -2.17 16.53 12.46
N LYS A 4 -3.24 17.07 13.05
CA LYS A 4 -4.58 17.16 12.43
C LYS A 4 -4.60 18.05 11.18
N SER A 5 -3.79 19.11 11.14
CA SER A 5 -3.72 20.00 9.97
C SER A 5 -2.98 19.40 8.77
N LEU A 6 -2.13 18.39 9.00
CA LEU A 6 -1.42 17.70 7.93
C LEU A 6 -2.32 16.66 7.25
N ILE A 7 -3.03 15.85 8.05
CA ILE A 7 -3.91 14.80 7.54
C ILE A 7 -5.06 15.37 6.72
N ASN A 8 -5.62 16.52 7.11
CA ASN A 8 -6.64 17.21 6.31
C ASN A 8 -6.12 17.58 4.92
N LYS A 9 -4.91 18.13 4.83
CA LYS A 9 -4.29 18.50 3.55
C LYS A 9 -4.02 17.29 2.67
N ASP A 10 -3.56 16.19 3.27
CA ASP A 10 -3.36 14.93 2.55
C ASP A 10 -4.68 14.45 1.93
N TRP A 11 -5.80 14.51 2.66
CA TRP A 11 -7.10 14.15 2.12
C TRP A 11 -7.59 15.06 1.00
N GLU A 12 -7.41 16.37 1.15
CA GLU A 12 -7.75 17.34 0.09
C GLU A 12 -6.94 17.04 -1.18
N GLU A 13 -5.63 16.79 -1.07
CA GLU A 13 -4.78 16.34 -2.17
C GLU A 13 -5.30 15.04 -2.79
N ALA A 14 -5.66 14.07 -1.95
CA ALA A 14 -6.16 12.77 -2.40
C ALA A 14 -7.50 12.85 -3.15
N PHE A 15 -8.35 13.85 -2.87
CA PHE A 15 -9.60 14.06 -3.60
C PHE A 15 -9.38 14.51 -5.06
N TYR A 16 -8.21 15.07 -5.39
CA TYR A 16 -7.83 15.36 -6.78
C TYR A 16 -7.27 14.15 -7.51
N TRP A 17 -6.98 13.05 -6.82
CA TRP A 17 -6.42 11.86 -7.44
C TRP A 17 -7.42 11.15 -8.36
N GLU A 18 -6.94 10.70 -9.52
CA GLU A 18 -7.72 9.91 -10.46
C GLU A 18 -7.82 8.44 -10.05
N GLY A 19 -8.57 8.16 -8.99
CA GLY A 19 -8.80 6.81 -8.47
C GLY A 19 -9.21 6.86 -7.00
N CYS A 20 -9.23 5.71 -6.32
CA CYS A 20 -9.61 5.66 -4.90
C CYS A 20 -8.69 6.57 -4.05
N PRO A 21 -9.23 7.63 -3.39
CA PRO A 21 -8.41 8.55 -2.58
C PRO A 21 -7.71 7.84 -1.40
N LEU A 22 -8.37 6.85 -0.81
CA LEU A 22 -7.78 6.08 0.30
C LEU A 22 -6.62 5.18 -0.16
N CYS A 23 -6.71 4.61 -1.37
CA CYS A 23 -5.57 3.90 -1.97
C CYS A 23 -4.38 4.85 -2.14
N TYR A 24 -4.61 6.03 -2.71
CA TYR A 24 -3.57 7.04 -2.92
C TYR A 24 -2.83 7.37 -1.62
N LEU A 25 -3.59 7.72 -0.57
CA LEU A 25 -3.03 8.07 0.74
C LEU A 25 -2.22 6.95 1.37
N THR A 26 -2.81 5.75 1.41
CA THR A 26 -2.17 4.59 2.01
C THR A 26 -0.85 4.28 1.32
N GLN A 27 -0.82 4.34 -0.02
CA GLN A 27 0.38 4.02 -0.80
C GLN A 27 1.43 5.13 -0.73
N LYS A 28 1.01 6.40 -0.70
CA LYS A 28 1.89 7.55 -0.45
C LYS A 28 2.61 7.38 0.90
N ALA A 29 1.85 7.09 1.95
CA ALA A 29 2.40 6.85 3.29
C ALA A 29 3.30 5.62 3.35
N LEU A 30 2.88 4.51 2.73
CA LEU A 30 3.66 3.27 2.68
C LEU A 30 4.98 3.48 1.91
N ARG A 31 4.96 4.20 0.79
CA ARG A 31 6.16 4.53 0.02
C ARG A 31 7.16 5.30 0.87
N ASN A 32 6.73 6.35 1.56
CA ASN A 32 7.58 7.12 2.46
C ASN A 32 8.14 6.25 3.60
N TYR A 33 7.33 5.34 4.14
CA TYR A 33 7.79 4.37 5.14
C TYR A 33 8.85 3.44 4.58
N MET A 34 8.68 2.93 3.36
CA MET A 34 9.65 2.07 2.68
C MET A 34 10.96 2.81 2.35
N GLU A 35 10.89 4.10 1.97
CA GLU A 35 12.09 4.94 1.78
C GLU A 35 12.86 5.11 3.08
N ASN A 36 12.17 5.46 4.18
CA ASN A 36 12.78 5.58 5.49
C ASN A 36 13.30 4.24 6.03
N PHE A 37 12.60 3.15 5.71
CA PHE A 37 13.07 1.80 6.02
C PHE A 37 14.42 1.52 5.37
N LEU A 38 14.56 1.81 4.07
CA LEU A 38 15.80 1.60 3.32
C LEU A 38 16.92 2.54 3.77
N TYR A 39 16.61 3.81 4.03
CA TYR A 39 17.61 4.81 4.38
C TYR A 39 18.11 4.72 5.83
N GLU A 40 17.20 4.54 6.79
CA GLU A 40 17.52 4.66 8.22
C GLU A 40 17.62 3.30 8.93
N ASN A 41 16.85 2.30 8.48
CA ASN A 41 16.56 1.13 9.30
C ASN A 41 17.15 -0.19 8.79
N VAL A 42 17.81 -0.21 7.62
CA VAL A 42 18.47 -1.42 7.09
C VAL A 42 19.58 -1.92 8.01
N ASN A 43 20.19 -1.01 8.78
CA ASN A 43 21.23 -1.32 9.75
C ASN A 43 20.68 -1.71 11.13
N ASP A 44 19.39 -1.51 11.41
CA ASP A 44 18.78 -1.88 12.68
C ASP A 44 18.69 -3.40 12.85
N VAL A 45 19.41 -3.90 13.86
CA VAL A 45 19.48 -5.33 14.19
C VAL A 45 18.13 -5.89 14.65
N SER A 46 17.36 -5.10 15.40
CA SER A 46 16.05 -5.50 15.93
C SER A 46 15.05 -5.65 14.80
N LEU A 47 15.02 -4.69 13.88
CA LEU A 47 14.12 -4.74 12.73
C LEU A 47 14.48 -5.87 11.77
N ARG A 48 15.77 -6.10 11.49
CA ARG A 48 16.19 -7.26 10.68
C ARG A 48 15.79 -8.58 11.34
N LYS A 49 15.92 -8.69 12.67
CA LYS A 49 15.47 -9.87 13.41
C LYS A 49 13.96 -10.08 13.25
N GLU A 50 13.17 -9.04 13.41
CA GLU A 50 11.71 -9.09 13.23
C GLU A 50 11.34 -9.57 11.82
N ILE A 51 11.99 -9.03 10.78
CA ILE A 51 11.74 -9.44 9.39
C ILE A 51 12.03 -10.94 9.21
N ARG A 52 13.12 -11.46 9.79
CA ARG A 52 13.44 -12.90 9.73
C ARG A 52 12.41 -13.76 10.46
N GLU A 53 11.96 -13.33 11.63
CA GLU A 53 10.95 -14.06 12.42
C GLU A 53 9.61 -14.15 11.69
N LYS A 54 9.28 -13.09 10.94
CA LYS A 54 8.13 -12.98 10.04
C LYS A 54 8.31 -13.71 8.70
N GLY A 55 9.52 -14.17 8.39
CA GLY A 55 9.84 -14.94 7.19
C GLY A 55 10.08 -14.10 5.93
N GLY A 56 10.38 -12.82 6.09
CA GLY A 56 10.66 -11.89 5.00
C GLY A 56 9.47 -11.02 4.58
N PHE A 57 9.38 -10.75 3.27
CA PHE A 57 8.34 -9.91 2.68
C PHE A 57 7.41 -10.74 1.80
N CYS A 58 6.12 -10.35 1.74
CA CYS A 58 5.19 -10.96 0.78
C CYS A 58 5.60 -10.63 -0.66
N GLU A 59 5.14 -11.43 -1.63
CA GLU A 59 5.45 -11.23 -3.05
C GLU A 59 5.23 -9.77 -3.48
N ASN A 60 4.11 -9.18 -3.07
CA ASN A 60 3.81 -7.80 -3.40
C ASN A 60 4.86 -6.81 -2.88
N HIS A 61 5.11 -6.82 -1.56
CA HIS A 61 5.98 -5.82 -0.96
C HIS A 61 7.44 -6.08 -1.30
N HIS A 62 7.82 -7.31 -1.63
CA HIS A 62 9.08 -7.60 -2.30
C HIS A 62 9.19 -6.84 -3.63
N LEU A 63 8.19 -6.98 -4.52
CA LEU A 63 8.21 -6.31 -5.82
C LEU A 63 8.24 -4.78 -5.68
N GLN A 64 7.48 -4.23 -4.73
CA GLN A 64 7.54 -2.79 -4.43
C GLN A 64 8.91 -2.38 -3.87
N LEU A 65 9.52 -3.18 -3.00
CA LEU A 65 10.84 -2.86 -2.44
C LEU A 65 11.92 -2.81 -3.54
N LEU A 66 11.79 -3.65 -4.57
CA LEU A 66 12.67 -3.63 -5.73
C LEU A 66 12.53 -2.41 -6.64
N THR A 67 11.47 -1.60 -6.49
CA THR A 67 11.31 -0.37 -7.30
C THR A 67 12.11 0.81 -6.74
N PHE A 68 12.62 0.70 -5.51
CA PHE A 68 13.46 1.74 -4.93
C PHE A 68 14.87 1.69 -5.50
N ARG A 69 15.47 2.86 -5.74
CA ARG A 69 16.82 2.99 -6.31
C ARG A 69 17.94 2.71 -5.29
N ASP A 70 17.60 2.43 -4.04
CA ASP A 70 18.55 2.08 -2.98
C ASP A 70 18.90 0.57 -3.03
N LEU A 71 19.73 0.22 -4.02
CA LEU A 71 20.17 -1.16 -4.23
C LEU A 71 20.95 -1.72 -3.04
N LEU A 72 21.66 -0.87 -2.27
CA LEU A 72 22.46 -1.30 -1.14
C LEU A 72 21.56 -1.70 0.04
N GLY A 73 20.61 -0.84 0.41
CA GLY A 73 19.66 -1.13 1.49
C GLY A 73 18.86 -2.39 1.22
N VAL A 74 18.38 -2.55 -0.03
CA VAL A 74 17.71 -3.77 -0.49
C VAL A 74 18.64 -4.98 -0.34
N SER A 75 19.88 -4.90 -0.83
CA SER A 75 20.85 -6.02 -0.79
C SER A 75 21.16 -6.48 0.63
N ILE A 76 21.36 -5.55 1.57
CA ILE A 76 21.64 -5.86 2.99
C ILE A 76 20.50 -6.67 3.60
N VAL A 77 19.25 -6.25 3.37
CA VAL A 77 18.08 -6.92 3.94
C VAL A 77 17.89 -8.30 3.33
N TYR A 78 18.04 -8.45 2.00
CA TYR A 78 17.92 -9.75 1.35
C TYR A 78 19.06 -10.70 1.73
N GLU A 79 20.29 -10.21 1.84
CA GLU A 79 21.42 -11.00 2.31
C GLU A 79 21.14 -11.56 3.70
N ASP A 80 20.65 -10.74 4.62
CA ASP A 80 20.30 -11.16 5.97
C ASP A 80 19.19 -12.23 5.98
N ILE A 81 18.10 -12.02 5.24
CA ILE A 81 17.00 -13.00 5.13
C ILE A 81 17.51 -14.32 4.54
N ILE A 82 18.33 -14.25 3.48
CA ILE A 82 18.84 -15.45 2.79
C ILE A 82 19.76 -16.23 3.71
N LYS A 83 20.75 -15.56 4.31
CA LYS A 83 21.77 -16.20 5.15
C LYS A 83 21.20 -16.74 6.46
N ASN A 84 20.30 -15.99 7.10
CA ASN A 84 19.89 -16.26 8.47
C ASN A 84 18.49 -16.90 8.59
N TYR A 85 17.71 -16.99 7.50
CA TYR A 85 16.41 -17.65 7.49
C TYR A 85 16.28 -18.70 6.38
N ILE A 86 16.44 -18.31 5.11
CA ILE A 86 16.18 -19.21 3.97
C ILE A 86 17.16 -20.39 3.93
N ILE A 87 18.47 -20.14 3.94
CA ILE A 87 19.48 -21.21 3.90
C ILE A 87 19.35 -22.16 5.10
N PRO A 88 19.22 -21.68 6.36
CA PRO A 88 18.97 -22.55 7.50
C PRO A 88 17.72 -23.42 7.39
N SER A 89 16.60 -22.88 6.90
CA SER A 89 15.36 -23.65 6.68
C SER A 89 15.54 -24.73 5.62
N LEU A 90 16.17 -24.39 4.48
CA LEU A 90 16.41 -25.36 3.41
C LEU A 90 17.35 -26.49 3.86
N LYS A 91 18.38 -26.19 4.68
CA LYS A 91 19.27 -27.22 5.26
C LYS A 91 18.53 -28.19 6.19
N LYS A 92 17.41 -27.78 6.77
CA LYS A 92 16.53 -28.63 7.58
C LYS A 92 15.47 -29.38 6.76
N GLY A 93 15.43 -29.17 5.44
CA GLY A 93 14.38 -29.73 4.57
C GLY A 93 13.05 -28.98 4.64
N GLU A 94 13.04 -27.76 5.18
CA GLU A 94 11.84 -26.94 5.30
C GLU A 94 11.74 -25.92 4.16
N VAL A 95 10.54 -25.76 3.59
CA VAL A 95 10.27 -24.66 2.66
C VAL A 95 10.03 -23.38 3.48
N PRO A 96 10.84 -22.32 3.29
CA PRO A 96 10.64 -21.04 3.98
C PRO A 96 9.23 -20.49 3.70
N LYS A 97 8.55 -20.03 4.74
CA LYS A 97 7.20 -19.47 4.64
C LYS A 97 7.17 -18.06 5.20
N ILE A 98 6.61 -17.14 4.44
CA ILE A 98 6.29 -15.80 4.91
C ILE A 98 5.08 -15.93 5.83
N LYS A 99 5.26 -15.61 7.11
CA LYS A 99 4.21 -15.66 8.15
C LYS A 99 3.41 -14.37 8.16
N SER A 100 4.11 -13.23 8.19
CA SER A 100 3.54 -11.90 8.06
C SER A 100 4.54 -10.99 7.35
N CYS A 101 4.15 -9.77 7.02
CA CYS A 101 5.01 -8.82 6.34
C CYS A 101 4.85 -7.46 7.01
N ILE A 102 5.97 -6.87 7.44
CA ILE A 102 5.96 -5.57 8.13
C ILE A 102 5.28 -4.48 7.30
N PHE A 103 5.40 -4.54 5.97
CA PHE A 103 4.78 -3.59 5.06
C PHE A 103 3.28 -3.82 4.91
N CYS A 104 2.79 -5.07 4.98
CA CYS A 104 1.35 -5.33 5.05
C CYS A 104 0.75 -4.77 6.34
N GLU A 105 1.45 -4.95 7.46
CA GLU A 105 1.00 -4.44 8.75
C GLU A 105 0.96 -2.89 8.73
N LYS A 106 1.98 -2.24 8.15
CA LYS A 106 1.97 -0.79 7.94
C LYS A 106 0.89 -0.32 6.99
N GLU A 107 0.66 -1.01 5.88
CA GLU A 107 -0.44 -0.71 4.95
C GLU A 107 -1.78 -0.69 5.69
N GLU A 108 -2.04 -1.70 6.54
CA GLU A 108 -3.26 -1.79 7.34
C GLU A 108 -3.35 -0.70 8.42
N GLU A 109 -2.23 -0.37 9.09
CA GLU A 109 -2.17 0.75 10.04
C GLU A 109 -2.54 2.08 9.38
N TYR A 110 -1.99 2.36 8.18
CA TYR A 110 -2.28 3.60 7.46
C TYR A 110 -3.73 3.67 7.00
N GLU A 111 -4.29 2.57 6.48
CA GLU A 111 -5.71 2.54 6.10
C GLU A 111 -6.61 2.86 7.30
N LYS A 112 -6.36 2.23 8.46
CA LYS A 112 -7.13 2.49 9.68
C LYS A 112 -7.03 3.94 10.10
N LEU A 113 -5.82 4.48 10.12
CA LEU A 113 -5.57 5.88 10.47
C LEU A 113 -6.37 6.82 9.54
N TYR A 114 -6.23 6.66 8.23
CA TYR A 114 -6.90 7.53 7.27
C TYR A 114 -8.42 7.39 7.33
N ILE A 115 -8.97 6.18 7.49
CA ILE A 115 -10.42 5.97 7.63
C ILE A 115 -10.97 6.65 8.88
N GLN A 116 -10.26 6.58 10.01
CA GLN A 116 -10.70 7.24 11.24
C GLN A 116 -10.76 8.76 11.07
N GLU A 117 -9.74 9.33 10.41
CA GLU A 117 -9.63 10.77 10.18
C GLU A 117 -10.59 11.27 9.08
N LEU A 118 -11.02 10.40 8.15
CA LEU A 118 -11.98 10.73 7.10
C LEU A 118 -13.28 11.31 7.68
N SER A 119 -13.70 10.81 8.85
CA SER A 119 -14.91 11.30 9.54
C SER A 119 -14.79 12.79 9.90
N GLU A 120 -13.62 13.23 10.37
CA GLU A 120 -13.35 14.62 10.73
C GLU A 120 -13.18 15.49 9.48
N VAL A 121 -12.50 14.98 8.46
CA VAL A 121 -12.33 15.69 7.18
C VAL A 121 -13.68 16.00 6.55
N LEU A 122 -14.58 15.00 6.48
CA LEU A 122 -15.88 15.16 5.86
C LEU A 122 -16.88 15.93 6.74
N LYS A 123 -16.56 16.29 7.98
CA LYS A 123 -17.36 17.27 8.76
C LYS A 123 -17.20 18.68 8.21
N ASN A 124 -16.05 19.02 7.63
CA ASN A 124 -15.86 20.30 6.95
C ASN A 124 -16.70 20.31 5.66
N GLN A 125 -17.56 21.33 5.52
CA GLN A 125 -18.43 21.47 4.35
C GLN A 125 -17.64 21.68 3.06
N GLU A 126 -16.51 22.38 3.11
CA GLU A 126 -15.64 22.63 1.95
C GLU A 126 -15.02 21.31 1.46
N SER A 127 -14.37 20.56 2.35
CA SER A 127 -13.77 19.26 2.01
C SER A 127 -14.83 18.23 1.58
N PHE A 128 -16.04 18.28 2.16
CA PHE A 128 -17.15 17.42 1.76
C PHE A 128 -17.65 17.76 0.35
N ASN A 129 -17.80 19.04 0.02
CA ASN A 129 -18.19 19.48 -1.33
C ASN A 129 -17.11 19.12 -2.35
N LEU A 130 -15.83 19.34 -2.00
CA LEU A 130 -14.69 18.93 -2.81
C LEU A 130 -14.75 17.43 -3.11
N TRP A 131 -14.84 16.60 -2.07
CA TRP A 131 -14.99 15.16 -2.25
C TRP A 131 -16.19 14.82 -3.12
N LYS A 132 -17.35 15.44 -2.89
CA LYS A 132 -18.59 15.15 -3.63
C LYS A 132 -18.45 15.42 -5.12
N GLU A 133 -17.91 16.58 -5.48
CA GLU A 133 -17.88 17.08 -6.86
C GLU A 133 -16.74 16.47 -7.69
N ILE A 134 -15.53 16.40 -7.15
CA ILE A 134 -14.34 16.06 -7.95
C ILE A 134 -13.82 14.66 -7.70
N ALA A 135 -13.91 14.15 -6.47
CA ALA A 135 -13.22 12.91 -6.12
C ALA A 135 -13.81 11.71 -6.86
N TYR A 136 -12.96 10.71 -7.09
CA TYR A 136 -13.40 9.40 -7.54
C TYR A 136 -14.01 8.61 -6.38
N ASP A 137 -14.78 7.57 -6.71
CA ASP A 137 -15.32 6.63 -5.73
C ASP A 137 -14.20 5.88 -4.99
N PHE A 138 -14.49 5.43 -3.78
CA PHE A 138 -13.66 4.47 -3.08
C PHE A 138 -13.77 3.10 -3.76
N CYS A 139 -12.66 2.36 -3.82
CA CYS A 139 -12.69 1.00 -4.35
C CYS A 139 -13.52 0.09 -3.42
N ASN A 140 -14.10 -0.98 -3.96
CA ASN A 140 -14.92 -1.91 -3.16
C ASN A 140 -14.27 -2.38 -1.85
N PRO A 141 -12.99 -2.81 -1.81
CA PRO A 141 -12.39 -3.23 -0.54
C PRO A 141 -12.29 -2.08 0.48
N HIS A 142 -12.07 -0.84 0.01
CA HIS A 142 -12.06 0.33 0.89
C HIS A 142 -13.46 0.76 1.33
N LYS A 143 -14.49 0.59 0.50
CA LYS A 143 -15.89 0.80 0.92
C LYS A 143 -16.26 -0.14 2.06
N GLU A 144 -15.92 -1.43 1.94
CA GLU A 144 -16.16 -2.40 3.00
C GLU A 144 -15.38 -2.06 4.28
N LYS A 145 -14.10 -1.67 4.16
CA LYS A 145 -13.32 -1.23 5.33
C LYS A 145 -13.89 0.02 5.99
N ILE A 146 -14.30 1.02 5.21
CA ILE A 146 -14.95 2.24 5.74
C ILE A 146 -16.26 1.87 6.43
N LYS A 147 -17.08 1.00 5.84
CA LYS A 147 -18.34 0.52 6.42
C LYS A 147 -18.14 -0.17 7.76
N ILE A 148 -17.06 -0.94 7.92
CA ILE A 148 -16.73 -1.66 9.17
C ILE A 148 -16.13 -0.70 10.21
N LEU A 149 -15.16 0.13 9.82
CA LEU A 149 -14.36 0.94 10.76
C LEU A 149 -14.98 2.31 11.09
N SER A 150 -15.80 2.86 10.19
CA SER A 150 -16.49 4.14 10.38
C SER A 150 -17.91 4.10 9.75
N PRO A 151 -18.86 3.36 10.36
CA PRO A 151 -20.20 3.17 9.81
C PRO A 151 -20.97 4.47 9.58
N GLU A 152 -20.82 5.45 10.48
CA GLU A 152 -21.46 6.77 10.39
C GLU A 152 -20.96 7.54 9.17
N THR A 153 -19.65 7.51 8.93
CA THR A 153 -19.04 8.11 7.74
C THR A 153 -19.55 7.42 6.49
N TYR A 154 -19.61 6.08 6.50
CA TYR A 154 -20.15 5.30 5.39
C TYR A 154 -21.58 5.71 5.04
N ARG A 155 -22.50 5.79 6.03
CA ARG A 155 -23.89 6.23 5.81
C ARG A 155 -23.98 7.65 5.21
N LYS A 156 -23.05 8.54 5.56
CA LYS A 156 -23.00 9.91 5.01
C LYS A 156 -22.59 9.93 3.54
N ILE A 157 -21.64 9.09 3.16
CA ILE A 157 -21.09 9.07 1.78
C ILE A 157 -21.89 8.17 0.84
N GLU A 158 -22.50 7.09 1.36
CA GLU A 158 -23.21 6.05 0.59
C GLU A 158 -24.20 6.59 -0.45
N PRO A 159 -25.04 7.60 -0.15
CA PRO A 159 -25.98 8.15 -1.13
C PRO A 159 -25.34 8.72 -2.38
N TYR A 160 -24.05 9.09 -2.33
CA TYR A 160 -23.35 9.70 -3.45
C TYR A 160 -22.52 8.69 -4.25
N LEU A 161 -22.18 7.52 -3.70
CA LEU A 161 -21.21 6.57 -4.30
C LEU A 161 -21.68 5.94 -5.62
N SER A 162 -22.98 5.92 -5.89
CA SER A 162 -23.56 5.42 -7.15
C SER A 162 -23.25 6.32 -8.34
N GLU A 163 -23.15 7.63 -8.09
CA GLU A 163 -22.98 8.66 -9.12
C GLU A 163 -21.51 9.04 -9.34
N LYS A 164 -20.62 8.62 -8.43
CA LYS A 164 -19.19 8.95 -8.52
C LYS A 164 -18.50 8.20 -9.65
N ARG A 165 -17.56 8.91 -10.30
CA ARG A 165 -16.65 8.33 -11.28
C ARG A 165 -15.84 7.21 -10.64
N ARG A 166 -15.74 6.08 -11.35
CA ARG A 166 -14.93 4.93 -10.96
C ARG A 166 -13.81 4.74 -11.97
N LYS A 167 -12.60 4.51 -11.48
CA LYS A 167 -11.52 3.92 -12.27
C LYS A 167 -11.32 2.50 -11.76
N TYR A 168 -11.49 1.54 -12.68
CA TYR A 168 -11.46 0.11 -12.41
C TYR A 168 -10.02 -0.42 -12.20
N PRO A 169 -9.90 -1.69 -11.78
CA PRO A 169 -8.70 -2.35 -11.31
C PRO A 169 -7.45 -2.45 -12.17
N GLU A 170 -7.26 -1.77 -13.30
CA GLU A 170 -5.94 -1.83 -13.95
C GLU A 170 -4.82 -1.18 -13.09
N TYR A 171 -5.21 -0.58 -11.96
CA TYR A 171 -4.39 -0.18 -10.80
C TYR A 171 -4.14 -1.29 -9.73
N PHE A 172 -4.76 -2.47 -9.84
CA PHE A 172 -4.82 -3.49 -8.78
C PHE A 172 -3.59 -4.37 -8.65
N TYR A 173 -2.66 -4.36 -9.61
CA TYR A 173 -1.40 -5.10 -9.45
C TYR A 173 -0.41 -4.43 -8.50
N LYS A 174 -0.88 -3.52 -7.63
CA LYS A 174 -0.09 -2.86 -6.59
C LYS A 174 1.20 -2.20 -7.12
N SER A 175 1.20 -1.88 -8.41
CA SER A 175 2.15 -1.02 -9.10
C SER A 175 1.48 0.35 -9.19
N PHE A 176 1.60 1.15 -8.12
CA PHE A 176 1.10 2.52 -8.16
C PHE A 176 2.05 3.40 -9.00
N PRO A 177 1.53 4.42 -9.70
CA PRO A 177 2.14 5.05 -10.88
C PRO A 177 2.91 6.32 -10.51
N TRP A 178 3.60 6.31 -9.38
CA TRP A 178 4.47 7.42 -8.99
C TRP A 178 5.70 7.53 -9.89
N ASP A 179 6.01 6.44 -10.60
CA ASP A 179 6.72 6.48 -11.86
C ASP A 179 5.70 6.22 -12.98
N LYS A 180 5.29 7.27 -13.70
CA LYS A 180 5.30 7.12 -15.15
C LYS A 180 6.80 6.94 -15.47
N ASP A 181 7.43 5.78 -15.30
CA ASP A 181 7.16 4.52 -15.98
C ASP A 181 7.69 3.27 -15.21
N TYR A 182 6.82 2.53 -14.49
CA TYR A 182 6.92 1.06 -14.30
C TYR A 182 5.86 0.31 -15.15
N SER A 183 5.26 1.01 -16.13
CA SER A 183 4.45 0.41 -17.21
C SER A 183 5.27 -0.68 -17.91
N GLU A 184 4.65 -1.55 -18.70
CA GLU A 184 5.36 -2.66 -19.37
C GLU A 184 5.91 -3.77 -18.46
N ILE A 185 6.39 -3.43 -17.27
CA ILE A 185 7.09 -4.33 -16.36
C ILE A 185 6.17 -5.45 -15.87
N PHE A 186 4.85 -5.22 -15.83
CA PHE A 186 3.86 -6.25 -15.49
C PHE A 186 3.08 -6.83 -16.70
N LEU A 187 2.70 -6.02 -17.69
CA LEU A 187 1.99 -6.44 -18.92
C LEU A 187 2.77 -7.46 -19.79
N LYS A 188 4.10 -7.59 -19.58
CA LYS A 188 5.03 -8.58 -20.20
C LYS A 188 5.12 -9.89 -19.40
N LYS A 189 4.85 -9.84 -18.09
CA LYS A 189 4.95 -10.99 -17.19
C LYS A 189 3.77 -11.95 -17.37
N LEU A 190 2.55 -11.44 -17.58
CA LEU A 190 1.36 -12.28 -17.79
C LEU A 190 1.30 -12.91 -19.19
N ARG A 191 1.65 -12.20 -20.27
CA ARG A 191 1.60 -12.75 -21.64
C ARG A 191 2.55 -13.94 -21.89
N ILE A 192 3.74 -13.98 -21.25
CA ILE A 192 4.73 -15.08 -21.33
C ILE A 192 4.28 -16.33 -20.55
N LEU A 193 3.53 -16.12 -19.46
CA LEU A 193 3.00 -17.22 -18.64
C LEU A 193 1.78 -17.88 -19.29
N GLU A 194 0.98 -17.11 -20.03
CA GLU A 194 -0.17 -17.63 -20.79
C GLU A 194 0.26 -18.40 -22.05
N SER A 195 1.32 -18.00 -22.75
CA SER A 195 1.83 -18.74 -23.93
C SER A 195 2.49 -20.09 -23.60
N LYS A 196 2.87 -20.31 -22.33
CA LYS A 196 3.47 -21.57 -21.85
C LYS A 196 2.46 -22.56 -21.28
N LYS A 197 1.18 -22.16 -21.10
CA LYS A 197 0.15 -23.00 -20.47
C LYS A 197 -0.95 -23.49 -21.43
N GLY A 198 -0.99 -23.01 -22.68
CA GLY A 198 -2.10 -23.32 -23.59
C GLY A 198 -1.78 -23.21 -25.08
N LYS A 199 -0.69 -23.84 -25.54
CA LYS A 199 -0.50 -24.43 -26.89
C LYS A 199 0.66 -25.43 -26.83
#